data_AF-S4MM90-F1
#
_entry.id   AF-S4MM90-F1
#
_cell.length_a   1.000
_cell.length_b   1.000
_cell.length_c   1.000
_cell.angle_alpha   90.00
_cell.angle_beta   90.00
_cell.angle_gamma   90.00
#
_symmetry.space_group_name_H-M   'P 1'
#
loop_
_entity.id
_entity.type
_entity.pdbx_description
1 polymer ?
#
loop_
_entity_poly.entity_id
_entity_poly.type
_entity_poly.pdbx_seq_one_letter_code
_entity_poly.pdbx_strand_id
1 'polypeptide(L)'
;MVDVAAAAGVSRQTLYNEFGSKDGLARALVRREADGYLAGVDRALTAHSDPRERLTATAEWTTSAARENALVRAMLTGCWSERLPSPALSAVPSTSAVPAQRRADGPLPSPGDFVTLVRDRAVTVLAGPGTPKSATADLARSCELAVRLALSCVAAPPGEGGVAELVRSALQRQAA
;
A
#
# COMPACT_ATOMS: atom_id res chain seq x y z
N MET A 1 18.43 -15.01 9.30
CA MET A 1 18.99 -14.13 10.34
C MET A 1 20.51 -14.09 10.28
N VAL A 2 21.20 -15.23 10.17
CA VAL A 2 22.67 -15.26 10.04
C VAL A 2 23.15 -14.50 8.80
N ASP A 3 22.64 -14.85 7.62
CA ASP A 3 23.09 -14.24 6.36
C ASP A 3 22.71 -12.75 6.28
N VAL A 4 21.54 -12.39 6.80
CA VAL A 4 21.10 -10.99 6.90
C VAL A 4 22.03 -10.20 7.84
N ALA A 5 22.45 -10.78 8.97
CA ALA A 5 23.37 -10.13 9.91
C ALA A 5 24.73 -9.90 9.26
N ALA A 6 25.26 -10.93 8.59
CA ALA A 6 26.51 -10.87 7.86
C ALA A 6 26.48 -9.82 6.74
N ALA A 7 25.43 -9.83 5.92
CA ALA A 7 25.26 -8.86 4.83
C ALA A 7 25.08 -7.42 5.34
N ALA A 8 24.45 -7.23 6.50
CA ALA A 8 24.28 -5.92 7.14
C ALA A 8 25.49 -5.47 7.98
N GLY A 9 26.55 -6.29 8.10
CA GLY A 9 27.73 -5.97 8.90
C GLY A 9 27.47 -5.88 10.42
N VAL A 10 26.45 -6.59 10.92
CA VAL A 10 26.07 -6.59 12.35
C VAL A 10 26.11 -8.00 12.94
N SER A 11 26.15 -8.10 14.28
CA SER A 11 26.06 -9.40 14.93
C SER A 11 24.65 -9.99 14.82
N ARG A 12 24.54 -11.33 14.88
CA ARG A 12 23.23 -11.99 14.98
C ARG A 12 22.42 -11.49 16.17
N GLN A 13 23.07 -11.29 17.31
CA GLN A 13 22.45 -10.79 18.54
C GLN A 13 21.86 -9.39 18.34
N THR A 14 22.54 -8.52 17.59
CA THR A 14 22.02 -7.19 17.23
C THR A 14 20.70 -7.30 16.46
N LEU A 15 20.63 -8.17 15.44
CA LEU A 15 19.38 -8.38 14.70
C LEU A 15 18.26 -8.96 15.57
N TYR A 16 18.57 -9.91 16.46
CA TYR A 16 17.58 -10.46 17.38
C TYR A 16 17.11 -9.42 18.41
N ASN A 17 17.99 -8.55 18.89
CA ASN A 17 17.61 -7.47 19.80
C ASN A 17 16.68 -6.46 19.12
N GLU A 18 16.98 -6.12 17.87
CA GLU A 18 16.20 -5.16 17.08
C GLU A 18 14.84 -5.73 16.68
N PHE A 19 14.83 -6.89 16.01
CA PHE A 19 13.63 -7.44 15.37
C PHE A 19 12.96 -8.56 16.16
N GLY A 20 13.57 -9.06 17.24
CA GLY A 20 13.04 -10.15 18.08
C GLY A 20 13.14 -11.53 17.44
N SER A 21 12.71 -11.67 16.19
CA SER A 21 12.66 -12.94 15.47
C SER A 21 12.76 -12.75 13.95
N LYS A 22 12.82 -13.86 13.21
CA LYS A 22 12.70 -13.82 11.73
C LYS A 22 11.35 -13.24 11.30
N ASP A 23 10.29 -13.55 12.05
CA ASP A 23 8.94 -13.01 11.80
C ASP A 23 8.90 -11.49 12.08
N GLY A 24 9.49 -11.02 13.17
CA GLY A 24 9.57 -9.59 13.46
C GLY A 24 10.38 -8.82 12.41
N LEU A 25 11.44 -9.42 11.85
CA LEU A 25 12.16 -8.85 10.71
C LEU A 25 11.28 -8.80 9.45
N ALA A 26 10.54 -9.87 9.16
CA ALA A 26 9.59 -9.92 8.05
C ALA A 26 8.50 -8.83 8.18
N ARG A 27 7.91 -8.69 9.37
CA ARG A 27 6.92 -7.63 9.65
C ARG A 27 7.51 -6.24 9.46
N ALA A 28 8.74 -6.01 9.92
CA ALA A 28 9.42 -4.73 9.75
C ALA A 28 9.66 -4.39 8.28
N LEU A 29 10.03 -5.38 7.48
CA LEU A 29 10.19 -5.22 6.04
C LEU A 29 8.85 -4.88 5.37
N VAL A 30 7.79 -5.64 5.67
CA VAL A 30 6.44 -5.39 5.14
C VAL A 30 5.93 -4.00 5.54
N ARG A 31 6.13 -3.58 6.79
CA ARG A 31 5.77 -2.23 7.26
C ARG A 31 6.52 -1.14 6.49
N ARG A 32 7.83 -1.29 6.30
CA ARG A 32 8.64 -0.34 5.52
C ARG A 32 8.13 -0.21 4.08
N GLU A 33 7.79 -1.32 3.43
CA GLU A 33 7.26 -1.28 2.07
C GLU A 33 5.84 -0.70 2.02
N ALA A 34 5.01 -0.95 3.03
CA ALA A 34 3.69 -0.34 3.15
C ALA A 34 3.79 1.19 3.28
N ASP A 35 4.69 1.68 4.14
CA ASP A 35 4.93 3.11 4.33
C ASP A 35 5.45 3.75 3.03
N GLY A 36 6.38 3.09 2.33
CA GLY A 36 6.89 3.53 1.04
C GLY A 36 5.83 3.59 -0.07
N TYR A 37 4.97 2.57 -0.14
CA TYR A 37 3.83 2.53 -1.06
C TYR A 37 2.87 3.71 -0.82
N LEU A 38 2.48 3.92 0.44
CA LEU A 38 1.54 4.99 0.82
C LEU A 38 2.13 6.39 0.58
N ALA A 39 3.43 6.58 0.84
CA ALA A 39 4.11 7.83 0.51
C ALA A 39 4.12 8.10 -1.00
N GLY A 40 4.23 7.06 -1.83
CA GLY A 40 4.11 7.21 -3.28
C GLY A 40 2.69 7.53 -3.75
N VAL A 41 1.67 6.99 -3.08
CA VAL A 41 0.27 7.37 -3.30
C VAL A 41 0.06 8.85 -3.02
N ASP A 42 0.57 9.36 -1.90
CA ASP A 42 0.46 10.78 -1.53
C ASP A 42 1.10 11.70 -2.59
N ARG A 43 2.24 11.29 -3.17
CA ARG A 43 2.87 12.00 -4.30
C ARG A 43 2.02 11.95 -5.57
N ALA A 44 1.47 10.79 -5.92
CA ALA A 44 0.65 10.64 -7.12
C ALA A 44 -0.64 11.47 -7.04
N LEU A 45 -1.28 11.52 -5.86
CA LEU A 45 -2.48 12.32 -5.60
C LEU A 45 -2.23 13.83 -5.69
N THR A 46 -0.99 14.29 -5.56
CA THR A 46 -0.63 15.70 -5.59
C THR A 46 0.05 16.14 -6.89
N ALA A 47 0.31 15.20 -7.81
CA ALA A 47 1.07 15.44 -9.05
C ALA A 47 0.31 16.27 -10.10
N HIS A 48 -1.03 16.28 -10.06
CA HIS A 48 -1.87 16.94 -11.05
C HIS A 48 -2.86 17.91 -10.39
N SER A 49 -3.46 18.81 -11.17
CA SER A 49 -4.56 19.67 -10.69
C SER A 49 -5.93 19.02 -10.87
N ASP A 50 -6.13 18.28 -11.96
CA ASP A 50 -7.39 17.62 -12.27
C ASP A 50 -7.63 16.38 -11.39
N PRO A 51 -8.81 16.25 -10.74
CA PRO A 51 -9.14 15.09 -9.90
C PRO A 51 -9.05 13.73 -10.60
N ARG A 52 -9.42 13.64 -11.89
CA ARG A 52 -9.40 12.37 -12.63
C ARG A 52 -7.96 12.00 -12.96
N GLU A 53 -7.13 12.97 -13.34
CA GLU A 53 -5.70 12.76 -13.56
C GLU A 53 -4.97 12.34 -12.27
N ARG A 54 -5.33 12.91 -11.11
CA ARG A 54 -4.80 12.45 -9.80
C ARG A 54 -5.12 10.99 -9.50
N LEU A 55 -6.36 10.56 -9.74
CA LEU A 55 -6.77 9.16 -9.54
C LEU A 55 -6.12 8.22 -10.56
N THR A 56 -5.94 8.69 -11.79
CA THR A 56 -5.25 7.96 -12.86
C THR A 56 -3.77 7.75 -12.52
N ALA A 57 -3.06 8.81 -12.12
CA ALA A 57 -1.67 8.72 -11.67
C ALA A 57 -1.50 7.81 -10.43
N THR A 58 -2.47 7.83 -9.51
CA THR A 58 -2.46 6.94 -8.33
C THR A 58 -2.59 5.47 -8.74
N ALA A 59 -3.43 5.17 -9.74
CA ALA A 59 -3.59 3.82 -10.27
C ALA A 59 -2.32 3.35 -11.02
N GLU A 60 -1.71 4.21 -11.83
CA GLU A 60 -0.45 3.94 -12.50
C GLU A 60 0.67 3.66 -11.49
N TRP A 61 0.84 4.53 -10.49
CA TRP A 61 1.77 4.34 -9.39
C TRP A 61 1.57 2.98 -8.72
N THR A 62 0.33 2.64 -8.38
CA THR A 62 -0.01 1.38 -7.70
C THR A 62 0.43 0.17 -8.53
N THR A 63 0.11 0.17 -9.82
CA THR A 63 0.52 -0.93 -10.71
C THR A 63 2.02 -0.99 -10.94
N SER A 64 2.72 0.15 -11.00
CA SER A 64 4.18 0.18 -11.15
C SER A 64 4.89 -0.32 -9.90
N ALA A 65 4.51 0.17 -8.73
CA ALA A 65 5.08 -0.25 -7.45
C ALA A 65 4.90 -1.77 -7.24
N ALA A 66 3.74 -2.32 -7.59
CA ALA A 66 3.48 -3.76 -7.50
C ALA A 66 4.26 -4.58 -8.54
N ARG A 67 4.62 -4.00 -9.70
CA ARG A 67 5.45 -4.66 -10.71
C ARG A 67 6.91 -4.71 -10.30
N GLU A 68 7.40 -3.63 -9.70
CA GLU A 68 8.81 -3.45 -9.32
C GLU A 68 9.15 -4.14 -8.00
N ASN A 69 8.18 -4.33 -7.11
CA ASN A 69 8.40 -4.92 -5.79
C ASN A 69 7.40 -6.03 -5.47
N ALA A 70 7.91 -7.26 -5.37
CA ALA A 70 7.12 -8.44 -5.06
C ALA A 70 6.45 -8.40 -3.67
N LEU A 71 7.04 -7.69 -2.69
CA LEU A 71 6.41 -7.48 -1.39
C LEU A 71 5.22 -6.54 -1.49
N VAL A 72 5.34 -5.46 -2.26
CA VAL A 72 4.23 -4.54 -2.53
C VAL A 72 3.10 -5.30 -3.23
N ARG A 73 3.43 -6.10 -4.25
CA ARG A 73 2.44 -6.98 -4.89
C ARG A 73 1.71 -7.87 -3.89
N ALA A 74 2.46 -8.61 -3.06
CA ALA A 74 1.89 -9.56 -2.12
C ALA A 74 1.04 -8.88 -1.03
N MET A 75 1.46 -7.72 -0.53
CA MET A 75 0.67 -6.92 0.42
C MET A 75 -0.64 -6.42 -0.19
N LEU A 76 -0.61 -5.97 -1.45
CA LEU A 76 -1.77 -5.38 -2.12
C LEU A 76 -2.79 -6.43 -2.61
N THR A 77 -2.34 -7.65 -2.93
CA THR A 77 -3.23 -8.72 -3.41
C THR A 77 -3.53 -9.79 -2.37
N GLY A 78 -2.75 -9.86 -1.29
CA GLY A 78 -2.77 -10.96 -0.32
C GLY A 78 -2.10 -12.24 -0.82
N CYS A 79 -1.55 -12.25 -2.04
CA CYS A 79 -0.93 -13.43 -2.64
C CYS A 79 0.56 -13.51 -2.27
N TRP A 80 0.86 -14.18 -1.15
CA TRP A 80 2.22 -14.49 -0.73
C TRP A 80 2.73 -15.75 -1.43
N SER A 81 3.98 -15.71 -1.94
CA SER A 81 4.65 -16.88 -2.53
C SER A 81 5.64 -17.49 -1.54
N GLU A 82 6.09 -18.73 -1.75
CA GLU A 82 7.09 -19.40 -0.89
C GLU A 82 8.41 -18.63 -0.73
N ARG A 83 8.74 -17.78 -1.71
CA ARG A 83 9.96 -16.96 -1.71
C ARG A 83 9.81 -15.66 -0.91
N LEU A 84 8.60 -15.34 -0.45
CA LEU A 84 8.30 -14.12 0.28
C LEU A 84 8.03 -14.40 1.76
N PRO A 85 8.40 -13.49 2.67
CA PRO A 85 7.92 -13.57 4.04
C PRO A 85 6.41 -13.41 4.07
N SER A 86 5.68 -14.31 4.74
CA SER A 86 4.22 -14.18 4.95
C SER A 86 3.93 -13.88 6.42
N PRO A 87 4.07 -12.62 6.88
CA PRO A 87 3.83 -12.28 8.27
C PRO A 87 2.34 -12.35 8.63
N ALA A 88 2.05 -12.63 9.89
CA ALA A 88 0.69 -12.51 10.41
C ALA A 88 0.22 -11.04 10.36
N LEU A 89 -1.01 -10.78 9.91
CA LEU A 89 -1.54 -9.40 9.88
C LEU A 89 -1.91 -8.88 11.28
N SER A 90 -2.28 -9.79 12.20
CA SER A 90 -2.54 -9.46 13.60
C SER A 90 -1.31 -8.83 14.26
N ALA A 91 -1.54 -7.99 15.27
CA ALA A 91 -0.48 -7.60 16.21
C ALA A 91 0.10 -8.85 16.90
N VAL A 92 1.38 -8.81 17.22
CA VAL A 92 2.08 -9.88 17.96
C VAL A 92 2.40 -9.35 19.36
N PRO A 93 2.13 -10.13 20.42
CA PRO A 93 2.51 -9.73 21.78
C PRO A 93 4.03 -9.60 21.88
N SER A 94 4.50 -8.43 22.32
CA SER A 94 5.92 -8.18 22.53
C SER A 94 6.44 -9.07 23.67
N THR A 95 7.41 -9.93 23.37
CA THR A 95 8.08 -10.79 24.36
C THR A 95 9.42 -10.23 24.86
N SER A 96 9.78 -9.00 24.46
CA SER A 96 11.09 -8.37 24.72
C SER A 96 10.96 -7.10 25.56
N ALA A 97 11.87 -6.92 26.52
CA ALA A 97 11.96 -5.75 27.40
C ALA A 97 12.63 -4.50 26.76
N VAL A 98 13.12 -4.60 25.52
CA VAL A 98 13.75 -3.46 24.80
C VAL A 98 12.66 -2.56 24.20
N PRO A 99 12.81 -1.22 24.16
CA PRO A 99 11.74 -0.31 23.76
C PRO A 99 11.15 -0.58 22.37
N ALA A 100 9.82 -0.50 22.27
CA ALA A 100 8.99 -0.83 21.11
C ALA A 100 9.18 0.08 19.87
N GLN A 101 9.99 1.15 19.97
CA GLN A 101 10.05 2.24 18.98
C GLN A 101 10.53 1.84 17.57
N ARG A 102 11.06 0.63 17.38
CA ARG A 102 11.44 0.09 16.06
C ARG A 102 10.84 -1.26 15.72
N ARG A 103 9.93 -1.79 16.54
CA ARG A 103 9.31 -3.09 16.24
C ARG A 103 8.02 -2.90 15.50
N ALA A 104 7.91 -3.56 14.35
CA ALA A 104 6.67 -3.67 13.59
C ALA A 104 5.66 -4.62 14.26
N ASP A 105 5.49 -4.50 15.58
CA ASP A 105 4.63 -5.33 16.42
C ASP A 105 3.15 -4.96 16.25
N GLY A 106 2.87 -3.73 15.79
CA GLY A 106 1.52 -3.28 15.44
C GLY A 106 0.94 -4.06 14.24
N PRO A 107 -0.39 -4.02 14.06
CA PRO A 107 -1.05 -4.73 12.96
C PRO A 107 -0.54 -4.23 11.60
N LEU A 108 -0.46 -5.16 10.65
CA LEU A 108 -0.14 -4.86 9.25
C LEU A 108 -1.45 -4.70 8.46
N PRO A 109 -1.52 -3.74 7.52
CA PRO A 109 -2.72 -3.55 6.71
C PRO A 109 -2.98 -4.77 5.82
N SER A 110 -4.24 -5.22 5.79
CA SER A 110 -4.73 -6.16 4.79
C SER A 110 -4.90 -5.47 3.43
N PRO A 111 -5.07 -6.23 2.32
CA PRO A 111 -5.46 -5.66 1.02
C PRO A 111 -6.67 -4.72 1.10
N GLY A 112 -7.69 -5.07 1.88
CA GLY A 112 -8.88 -4.22 2.09
C GLY A 112 -8.58 -2.95 2.86
N ASP A 113 -7.66 -3.01 3.83
CA ASP A 113 -7.19 -1.83 4.55
C ASP A 113 -6.42 -0.88 3.62
N PHE A 114 -5.61 -1.40 2.69
CA PHE A 114 -4.96 -0.56 1.68
C PHE A 114 -5.96 0.16 0.79
N VAL A 115 -7.04 -0.50 0.37
CA VAL A 115 -8.12 0.17 -0.40
C VAL A 115 -8.70 1.33 0.41
N THR A 116 -9.02 1.08 1.68
CA THR A 116 -9.57 2.08 2.60
C THR A 116 -8.59 3.25 2.79
N LEU A 117 -7.33 2.96 3.08
CA LEU A 117 -6.27 3.93 3.33
C LEU A 117 -5.98 4.82 2.10
N VAL A 118 -6.01 4.27 0.89
CA VAL A 118 -5.79 5.04 -0.34
C VAL A 118 -7.03 5.85 -0.70
N ARG A 119 -8.23 5.27 -0.56
CA ARG A 119 -9.50 5.98 -0.76
C ARG A 119 -9.59 7.19 0.15
N ASP A 120 -9.32 7.01 1.45
CA ASP A 120 -9.48 8.09 2.43
C ASP A 120 -8.49 9.23 2.16
N ARG A 121 -7.23 8.92 1.83
CA ARG A 121 -6.24 9.90 1.36
C ARG A 121 -6.72 10.66 0.13
N ALA A 122 -7.20 9.94 -0.88
CA ALA A 122 -7.71 10.54 -2.10
C ALA A 122 -8.89 11.47 -1.83
N VAL A 123 -9.86 11.04 -1.01
CA VAL A 123 -11.00 11.87 -0.60
C VAL A 123 -10.52 13.12 0.15
N THR A 124 -9.56 13.00 1.07
CA THR A 124 -8.99 14.16 1.78
C THR A 124 -8.33 15.16 0.82
N VAL A 125 -7.61 14.67 -0.19
CA VAL A 125 -6.92 15.54 -1.17
C VAL A 125 -7.89 16.16 -2.19
N LEU A 126 -8.96 15.46 -2.54
CA LEU A 126 -9.91 15.88 -3.56
C LEU A 126 -11.08 16.71 -2.99
N ALA A 127 -11.47 16.49 -1.74
CA ALA A 127 -12.51 17.27 -1.09
C ALA A 127 -11.97 18.66 -0.72
N GLY A 128 -12.50 19.70 -1.37
CA GLY A 128 -12.21 21.08 -0.99
C GLY A 128 -12.90 21.50 0.31
N PRO A 129 -12.49 22.62 0.93
CA PRO A 129 -13.20 23.21 2.06
C PRO A 129 -14.68 23.44 1.71
N GLY A 130 -15.60 22.96 2.56
CA GLY A 130 -17.04 23.14 2.36
C GLY A 130 -17.70 22.18 1.37
N THR A 131 -17.00 21.13 0.92
CA THR A 131 -17.60 20.10 0.05
C THR A 131 -18.83 19.46 0.73
N PRO A 132 -20.01 19.41 0.08
CA PRO A 132 -21.22 18.81 0.63
C PRO A 132 -21.02 17.31 0.93
N LYS A 133 -21.70 16.80 1.97
CA LYS A 133 -21.60 15.39 2.37
C LYS A 133 -21.94 14.41 1.25
N SER A 134 -22.91 14.73 0.40
CA SER A 134 -23.26 13.92 -0.78
C SER A 134 -22.12 13.86 -1.80
N ALA A 135 -21.53 15.01 -2.14
CA ALA A 135 -20.40 15.09 -3.05
C ALA A 135 -19.16 14.35 -2.50
N THR A 136 -18.91 14.43 -1.19
CA THR A 136 -17.84 13.63 -0.54
C THR A 136 -18.10 12.13 -0.63
N ALA A 137 -19.35 11.70 -0.47
CA ALA A 137 -19.71 10.29 -0.62
C ALA A 137 -19.55 9.80 -2.07
N ASP A 138 -19.82 10.65 -3.06
CA ASP A 138 -19.64 10.33 -4.47
C ASP A 138 -18.15 10.23 -4.81
N LEU A 139 -17.33 11.18 -4.33
CA LEU A 139 -15.88 11.12 -4.41
C LEU A 139 -15.32 9.84 -3.78
N ALA A 140 -15.80 9.46 -2.60
CA ALA A 140 -15.37 8.22 -1.94
C ALA A 140 -15.65 6.99 -2.81
N ARG A 141 -16.82 6.91 -3.46
CA ARG A 141 -17.15 5.81 -4.38
C ARG A 141 -16.25 5.80 -5.63
N SER A 142 -15.98 6.96 -6.22
CA SER A 142 -15.08 7.08 -7.38
C SER A 142 -13.63 6.72 -7.03
N CYS A 143 -13.13 7.18 -5.88
CA CYS A 143 -11.80 6.83 -5.38
C CYS A 143 -11.69 5.32 -5.13
N GLU A 144 -12.67 4.74 -4.45
CA GLU A 144 -12.70 3.31 -4.16
C GLU A 144 -12.74 2.46 -5.44
N LEU A 145 -13.52 2.88 -6.44
CA LEU A 145 -13.56 2.23 -7.75
C LEU A 145 -12.19 2.28 -8.46
N ALA A 146 -11.55 3.45 -8.51
CA ALA A 146 -10.24 3.61 -9.15
C ALA A 146 -9.18 2.72 -8.49
N VAL A 147 -9.14 2.68 -7.15
CA VAL A 147 -8.19 1.85 -6.40
C VAL A 147 -8.45 0.36 -6.64
N ARG A 148 -9.71 -0.09 -6.63
CA ARG A 148 -10.03 -1.49 -6.92
C ARG A 148 -9.69 -1.89 -8.35
N LEU A 149 -9.91 -1.02 -9.33
CA LEU A 149 -9.49 -1.25 -10.71
C LEU A 149 -7.96 -1.39 -10.81
N ALA A 150 -7.21 -0.52 -10.13
CA ALA A 150 -5.75 -0.60 -10.08
C ALA A 150 -5.28 -1.93 -9.45
N LEU A 151 -5.87 -2.35 -8.33
CA LEU A 151 -5.56 -3.64 -7.70
C LEU A 151 -5.92 -4.83 -8.59
N SER A 152 -7.06 -4.76 -9.29
CA SER A 152 -7.42 -5.77 -10.28
C SER A 152 -6.37 -5.85 -11.40
N CYS A 153 -5.82 -4.72 -11.83
CA CYS A 153 -4.75 -4.64 -12.82
C CYS A 153 -3.41 -5.18 -12.31
N VAL A 154 -3.17 -5.21 -10.99
CA VAL A 154 -2.00 -5.89 -10.41
C VAL A 154 -2.12 -7.41 -10.59
N ALA A 155 -3.30 -7.97 -10.32
CA ALA A 155 -3.54 -9.41 -10.45
C ALA A 155 -3.67 -9.85 -11.92
N ALA A 156 -4.41 -9.09 -12.72
CA ALA A 156 -4.67 -9.33 -14.12
C ALA A 156 -4.27 -8.06 -14.93
N PRO A 157 -3.03 -8.02 -15.45
CA PRO A 157 -2.52 -6.85 -16.16
C PRO A 157 -3.43 -6.43 -17.33
N PRO A 158 -3.65 -5.11 -17.51
CA PRO A 158 -4.48 -4.60 -18.60
C PRO A 158 -3.80 -4.81 -19.96
N GLY A 159 -4.62 -4.85 -21.01
CA GLY A 159 -4.16 -4.85 -22.39
C GLY A 159 -3.72 -3.46 -22.86
N GLU A 160 -3.95 -3.15 -24.14
CA GLU A 160 -3.67 -1.82 -24.71
C GLU A 160 -4.36 -0.70 -23.90
N GLY A 161 -3.67 0.45 -23.77
CA GLY A 161 -4.16 1.60 -22.98
C GLY A 161 -3.82 1.57 -21.48
N GLY A 162 -3.49 0.40 -20.94
CA GLY A 162 -3.03 0.25 -19.57
C GLY A 162 -4.09 0.60 -18.50
N VAL A 163 -3.64 0.70 -17.25
CA VAL A 163 -4.54 0.97 -16.11
C VAL A 163 -5.17 2.37 -16.19
N ALA A 164 -4.44 3.33 -16.77
CA ALA A 164 -4.87 4.71 -16.85
C ALA A 164 -6.13 4.87 -17.71
N GLU A 165 -6.18 4.22 -18.86
CA GLU A 165 -7.34 4.28 -19.75
C GLU A 165 -8.57 3.61 -19.13
N LEU A 166 -8.38 2.48 -18.42
CA LEU A 166 -9.46 1.82 -17.69
C LEU A 166 -10.05 2.73 -16.61
N VAL A 167 -9.20 3.40 -15.83
CA VAL A 167 -9.64 4.34 -14.78
C VAL A 167 -10.36 5.54 -15.39
N ARG A 168 -9.78 6.18 -16.41
CA ARG A 168 -10.42 7.32 -17.12
C ARG A 168 -11.81 6.94 -17.64
N SER A 169 -11.93 5.79 -18.30
CA SER A 169 -13.20 5.29 -18.87
C SER A 169 -14.24 4.93 -17.79
N ALA A 170 -13.80 4.39 -16.65
CA ALA A 170 -14.70 4.06 -15.54
C ALA A 170 -15.23 5.33 -14.85
N LEU A 171 -14.36 6.33 -14.63
CA LEU A 171 -14.74 7.59 -14.00
C LEU A 171 -15.63 8.44 -14.91
N GLN A 172 -15.47 8.37 -16.24
CA GLN A 172 -16.35 9.09 -17.18
C GLN A 172 -17.79 8.60 -17.09
N ARG A 173 -18.00 7.28 -16.99
CA ARG A 173 -19.33 6.66 -16.88
C ARG A 173 -20.06 6.95 -15.57
N GLN A 174 -19.36 7.35 -14.50
CA GLN A 174 -20.00 7.75 -13.23
C GLN A 174 -20.55 9.18 -13.24
N ALA A 175 -20.14 10.01 -14.21
CA ALA A 175 -20.58 11.40 -14.31
C ALA A 175 -21.76 11.61 -15.28
N ALA A 176 -22.19 10.55 -15.96
CA ALA A 176 -23.33 10.52 -16.88
C ALA A 176 -24.53 9.86 -16.19
#